data_AF-A0A7D6HVJ9-F1
#
_entry.id   AF-A0A7D6HVJ9-F1
#
_cell.length_a   1.000
_cell.length_b   1.000
_cell.length_c   1.000
_cell.angle_alpha   90.00
_cell.angle_beta   90.00
_cell.angle_gamma   90.00
#
_symmetry.space_group_name_H-M   'P 1'
#
loop_
_entity.id
_entity.type
_entity.pdbx_description
1 polymer ?
#
loop_
_entity_poly.entity_id
_entity_poly.type
_entity_poly.pdbx_seq_one_letter_code
_entity_poly.pdbx_strand_id
1 'polypeptide(L)'
;MAIRWITALTVVTAACALPVAPTAHGSIGRSPAPASPCNLPTDRSLIFWQRAPGVPDHARFISESDMYNCRPTLETWSAGLPTGPGNCSKIAWSTDNPSYTPNFIPAPPLKKIIDQVGDC
;
A
#
# COMPACT_ATOMS: atom_id res chain seq x y z
N MET A 1 8.34 -39.01 -49.21
CA MET A 1 9.57 -39.80 -49.46
C MET A 1 10.18 -40.16 -48.11
N ALA A 2 10.37 -41.46 -47.88
CA ALA A 2 11.03 -42.03 -46.72
C ALA A 2 12.54 -41.77 -46.75
N ILE A 3 13.21 -41.89 -45.60
CA ILE A 3 14.23 -42.92 -45.35
C ILE A 3 14.59 -42.91 -43.85
N ARG A 4 14.48 -44.09 -43.24
CA ARG A 4 14.97 -44.45 -41.91
C ARG A 4 16.48 -44.65 -41.97
N TRP A 5 17.17 -44.30 -40.88
CA TRP A 5 18.40 -45.00 -40.49
C TRP A 5 18.35 -45.32 -39.00
N ILE A 6 18.47 -46.63 -38.72
CA ILE A 6 18.59 -47.23 -37.40
C ILE A 6 20.08 -47.44 -37.17
N THR A 7 20.59 -47.03 -36.02
CA THR A 7 21.86 -47.55 -35.49
C THR A 7 21.73 -47.78 -34.00
N ALA A 8 22.18 -48.96 -33.59
CA ALA A 8 21.93 -49.58 -32.31
C ALA A 8 22.98 -49.24 -31.23
N LEU A 9 22.57 -49.52 -29.99
CA LEU A 9 23.38 -50.08 -28.90
C LEU A 9 24.42 -49.17 -28.20
N THR A 10 24.19 -48.86 -26.93
CA THR A 10 24.77 -49.60 -25.78
C THR A 10 24.36 -48.94 -24.45
N VAL A 11 23.89 -49.77 -23.52
CA VAL A 11 23.59 -49.39 -22.14
C VAL A 11 24.89 -49.46 -21.35
N VAL A 12 25.30 -48.34 -20.74
CA VAL A 12 26.30 -48.33 -19.67
C VAL A 12 25.63 -47.71 -18.45
N THR A 13 25.20 -48.58 -17.53
CA THR A 13 24.80 -48.19 -16.17
C THR A 13 26.04 -47.86 -15.35
N ALA A 14 26.27 -46.57 -15.11
CA ALA A 14 27.21 -46.11 -14.10
C ALA A 14 26.41 -45.44 -12.97
N ALA A 15 26.28 -46.17 -11.86
CA ALA A 15 25.74 -45.64 -10.62
C ALA A 15 26.79 -44.72 -9.97
N CYS A 16 26.63 -43.41 -10.13
CA CYS A 16 27.35 -42.42 -9.34
C CYS A 16 26.38 -41.85 -8.30
N ALA A 17 26.67 -42.15 -7.04
CA ALA A 17 25.95 -41.68 -5.87
C ALA A 17 25.77 -40.15 -5.91
N LEU A 18 24.53 -39.69 -5.69
CA LEU A 18 24.23 -38.28 -5.49
C LEU A 18 24.83 -37.86 -4.13
N PRO A 19 25.75 -36.88 -4.09
CA PRO A 19 25.95 -36.15 -2.85
C PRO A 19 24.66 -35.36 -2.59
N VAL A 20 23.97 -35.68 -1.51
CA VAL A 20 22.87 -34.86 -0.97
C VAL A 20 23.51 -33.52 -0.61
N ALA A 21 23.30 -32.51 -1.45
CA ALA A 21 23.67 -31.15 -1.12
C ALA A 21 22.88 -30.73 0.13
N PRO A 22 23.54 -30.15 1.16
CA PRO A 22 22.82 -29.62 2.30
C PRO A 22 21.87 -28.53 1.78
N THR A 23 20.62 -28.57 2.25
CA THR A 23 19.64 -27.52 2.04
C THR A 23 20.24 -26.21 2.55
N ALA A 24 20.77 -25.40 1.64
CA ALA A 24 21.06 -24.02 1.91
C ALA A 24 19.70 -23.40 2.26
N HIS A 25 19.49 -23.15 3.55
CA HIS A 25 18.45 -22.27 4.02
C HIS A 25 18.77 -20.92 3.40
N GLY A 26 18.20 -20.68 2.22
CA GLY A 26 18.19 -19.39 1.58
C GLY A 26 17.49 -18.46 2.54
N SER A 27 18.27 -17.73 3.33
CA SER A 27 17.79 -16.54 4.00
C SER A 27 17.11 -15.73 2.90
N ILE A 28 15.79 -15.56 3.01
CA ILE A 28 15.07 -14.60 2.19
C ILE A 28 15.69 -13.26 2.61
N GLY A 29 16.72 -12.86 1.87
CA GLY A 29 17.32 -11.55 1.97
C GLY A 29 16.18 -10.59 1.73
N ARG A 30 15.71 -9.95 2.80
CA ARG A 30 14.77 -8.86 2.72
C ARG A 30 15.48 -7.79 1.92
N SER A 31 15.20 -7.75 0.62
CA SER A 31 15.69 -6.67 -0.23
C SER A 31 15.30 -5.38 0.47
N PRO A 32 16.21 -4.41 0.62
CA PRO A 32 15.83 -3.10 1.12
C PRO A 32 14.62 -2.64 0.32
N ALA A 33 13.56 -2.23 1.02
CA ALA A 33 12.47 -1.56 0.36
C ALA A 33 13.08 -0.39 -0.43
N PRO A 34 12.67 -0.17 -1.70
CA PRO A 34 13.16 0.97 -2.45
C PRO A 34 13.01 2.23 -1.59
N ALA A 35 14.07 3.04 -1.55
CA ALA A 35 14.01 4.31 -0.83
C ALA A 35 12.81 5.09 -1.36
N SER A 36 11.99 5.60 -0.44
CA SER A 36 10.91 6.54 -0.79
C SER A 36 11.54 7.69 -1.59
N PRO A 37 10.95 8.09 -2.73
CA PRO A 37 11.48 9.18 -3.55
C PRO A 37 11.54 10.52 -2.79
N CYS A 38 10.80 10.62 -1.69
CA CYS A 38 10.74 11.80 -0.85
C CYS A 38 11.43 11.53 0.50
N ASN A 39 12.34 12.41 0.90
CA ASN A 39 12.97 12.40 2.22
C ASN A 39 12.10 13.17 3.23
N LEU A 40 10.92 12.62 3.51
CA LEU A 40 9.95 13.20 4.45
C LEU A 40 9.57 12.18 5.53
N PRO A 41 9.21 12.63 6.75
CA PRO A 41 8.68 11.76 7.80
C PRO A 41 7.45 10.99 7.31
N THR A 42 7.39 9.70 7.62
CA THR A 42 6.24 8.84 7.25
C THR A 42 5.73 8.05 8.44
N ASP A 43 6.25 8.36 9.63
CA ASP A 43 5.96 7.63 10.87
C ASP A 43 4.60 8.00 11.46
N ARG A 44 3.99 9.10 11.02
CA ARG A 44 2.63 9.47 11.42
C ARG A 44 1.61 9.30 10.30
N SER A 45 0.39 8.93 10.70
CA SER A 45 -0.75 8.78 9.81
C SER A 45 -1.84 9.79 10.17
N LEU A 46 -2.44 10.37 9.14
CA LEU A 46 -3.66 11.17 9.21
C LEU A 46 -4.85 10.28 8.89
N ILE A 47 -6.01 10.60 9.44
CA ILE A 47 -7.29 10.07 8.98
C ILE A 47 -7.89 11.12 8.07
N PHE A 48 -8.26 10.72 6.86
CA PHE A 48 -9.06 11.51 5.94
C PHE A 48 -10.48 10.98 5.94
N TRP A 49 -11.43 11.84 6.30
CA TRP A 49 -12.86 11.54 6.37
C TRP A 49 -13.59 12.38 5.34
N GLN A 50 -14.61 11.81 4.70
CA GLN A 50 -15.40 12.48 3.69
C GLN A 50 -16.89 12.20 3.82
N ARG A 51 -17.65 13.24 3.48
CA ARG A 51 -19.07 13.21 3.17
C ARG A 51 -19.28 13.72 1.76
N ALA A 52 -20.17 13.06 1.02
CA ALA A 52 -20.70 13.55 -0.23
C ALA A 52 -22.20 13.23 -0.33
N PRO A 53 -22.99 14.01 -1.10
CA PRO A 53 -24.42 13.76 -1.25
C PRO A 53 -24.73 12.38 -1.83
N GLY A 54 -25.68 11.66 -1.23
CA GLY A 54 -26.18 10.39 -1.75
C GLY A 54 -25.27 9.18 -1.50
N VAL A 55 -24.15 9.33 -0.78
CA VAL A 55 -23.27 8.23 -0.39
C VAL A 55 -23.03 8.23 1.12
N PRO A 56 -22.83 7.06 1.75
CA PRO A 56 -22.42 7.01 3.15
C PRO A 56 -21.09 7.69 3.38
N ASP A 57 -20.94 8.38 4.51
CA ASP A 57 -19.66 8.95 4.94
C ASP A 57 -18.59 7.84 4.98
N HIS A 58 -17.36 8.15 4.55
CA HIS A 58 -16.26 7.19 4.49
C HIS A 58 -14.95 7.79 4.98
N ALA A 59 -14.00 6.94 5.38
CA ALA A 59 -12.70 7.39 5.84
C ALA A 59 -11.57 6.48 5.34
N ARG A 60 -10.34 6.98 5.37
CA ARG A 60 -9.12 6.20 5.13
C ARG A 60 -7.95 6.78 5.92
N PHE A 61 -6.95 5.96 6.20
CA PHE A 61 -5.65 6.48 6.64
C PHE A 61 -4.86 6.97 5.44
N ILE A 62 -4.17 8.10 5.61
CA ILE A 62 -3.20 8.64 4.66
C ILE A 62 -1.90 8.96 5.39
N SER A 63 -0.79 8.97 4.66
CA SER A 63 0.51 9.35 5.23
C SER A 63 0.55 10.85 5.57
N GLU A 64 1.34 11.23 6.56
CA GLU A 64 1.70 12.64 6.80
C GLU A 64 2.51 13.26 5.65
N SER A 65 3.03 12.44 4.75
CA SER A 65 3.76 12.84 3.55
C SER A 65 3.01 12.51 2.27
N ASP A 66 2.92 13.50 1.39
CA ASP A 66 2.42 13.32 0.04
C ASP A 66 3.57 12.85 -0.85
N MET A 67 3.63 11.53 -1.08
CA MET A 67 4.69 10.91 -1.87
C MET A 67 4.65 11.29 -3.35
N TYR A 68 3.54 11.85 -3.85
CA TYR A 68 3.42 12.30 -5.24
C TYR A 68 3.98 13.70 -5.43
N ASN A 69 3.75 14.58 -4.45
CA ASN A 69 4.20 15.97 -4.50
C ASN A 69 5.53 16.21 -3.76
N CYS A 70 6.04 15.19 -3.06
CA CYS A 70 7.18 15.29 -2.13
C CYS A 70 7.08 16.50 -1.19
N ARG A 71 5.89 16.68 -0.60
CA ARG A 71 5.57 17.73 0.37
C ARG A 71 4.79 17.17 1.56
N PRO A 72 4.75 17.87 2.70
CA PRO A 72 3.85 17.50 3.78
C PRO A 72 2.41 17.44 3.29
N THR A 73 1.70 16.36 3.64
CA THR A 73 0.29 16.17 3.24
C THR A 73 -0.57 17.36 3.64
N LEU A 74 -0.33 17.97 4.80
CA LEU A 74 -1.07 19.15 5.26
C LEU A 74 -0.99 20.35 4.30
N GLU A 75 0.02 20.43 3.43
CA GLU A 75 0.15 21.50 2.45
C GLU A 75 -0.55 21.20 1.13
N THR A 76 -0.84 19.94 0.82
CA THR A 76 -1.35 19.50 -0.50
C THR A 76 -2.73 18.84 -0.43
N TRP A 77 -3.17 18.38 0.74
CA TRP A 77 -4.34 17.52 0.89
C TRP A 77 -5.66 18.13 0.38
N SER A 78 -5.80 19.45 0.46
CA SER A 78 -7.02 20.17 0.09
C SER A 78 -7.16 20.38 -1.42
N ALA A 79 -6.09 20.16 -2.18
CA ALA A 79 -6.07 20.38 -3.62
C ALA A 79 -7.09 19.47 -4.34
N GLY A 80 -8.02 20.10 -5.07
CA GLY A 80 -9.02 19.38 -5.88
C GLY A 80 -10.16 18.74 -5.09
N LEU A 81 -10.28 18.99 -3.79
CA LEU A 81 -11.42 18.52 -3.01
C LEU A 81 -12.71 19.28 -3.38
N PRO A 82 -13.86 18.60 -3.41
CA PRO A 82 -15.15 19.24 -3.69
C PRO A 82 -15.57 20.16 -2.54
N THR A 83 -16.08 21.34 -2.86
CA THR A 83 -16.53 22.36 -1.90
C THR A 83 -18.02 22.71 -1.98
N GLY A 84 -18.76 22.06 -2.89
CA GLY A 84 -20.19 22.33 -3.11
C GLY A 84 -21.11 21.75 -2.02
N PRO A 85 -22.41 22.08 -2.04
CA PRO A 85 -23.37 21.71 -1.00
C PRO A 85 -23.32 20.23 -0.64
N GLY A 86 -23.29 19.95 0.66
CA GLY A 86 -23.25 18.59 1.21
C GLY A 86 -21.94 17.83 0.98
N ASN A 87 -20.89 18.46 0.43
CA ASN A 87 -19.54 17.89 0.43
C ASN A 87 -18.76 18.42 1.62
N CYS A 88 -18.15 17.52 2.38
CA CYS A 88 -17.31 17.90 3.51
C CYS A 88 -16.15 16.91 3.63
N SER A 89 -14.93 17.40 3.58
CA SER A 89 -13.71 16.60 3.80
C SER A 89 -12.99 17.12 5.03
N LYS A 90 -12.52 16.22 5.90
CA LYS A 90 -11.84 16.54 7.15
C LYS A 90 -10.60 15.68 7.31
N ILE A 91 -9.57 16.25 7.93
CA ILE A 91 -8.39 15.51 8.37
C ILE A 91 -8.15 15.66 9.86
N ALA A 92 -7.66 14.59 10.49
CA ALA A 92 -7.21 14.60 11.88
C ALA A 92 -6.03 13.64 12.06
N TRP A 93 -5.23 13.82 13.12
CA TRP A 93 -4.19 12.86 13.45
C TRP A 93 -4.82 11.56 13.94
N SER A 94 -4.28 10.43 13.51
CA SER A 94 -4.70 9.11 14.00
C SER A 94 -4.47 8.96 15.50
N THR A 95 -3.38 9.53 16.03
CA THR A 95 -3.04 9.54 17.47
C THR A 95 -4.07 10.29 18.32
N ASP A 96 -4.77 11.26 17.73
CA ASP A 96 -5.86 12.01 18.37
C ASP A 96 -7.22 11.29 18.30
N ASN A 97 -7.28 10.19 17.55
CA ASN A 97 -8.47 9.38 17.30
C ASN A 97 -8.18 7.89 17.62
N PRO A 98 -7.85 7.56 18.89
CA PRO A 98 -7.52 6.19 19.26
C PRO A 98 -8.69 5.25 18.97
N SER A 99 -8.37 4.06 18.46
CA SER A 99 -9.34 3.02 18.04
C SER A 99 -10.21 3.36 16.83
N TYR A 100 -9.92 4.46 16.12
CA TYR A 100 -10.65 4.79 14.90
C TYR A 100 -10.41 3.72 13.83
N THR A 101 -11.51 3.19 13.27
CA THR A 101 -11.45 2.16 12.23
C THR A 101 -12.12 2.70 10.96
N PRO A 102 -11.36 2.95 9.87
CA PRO A 102 -11.87 3.66 8.69
C PRO A 102 -12.88 2.86 7.85
N ASN A 103 -13.01 1.57 8.09
CA ASN A 103 -13.90 0.66 7.33
C ASN A 103 -15.34 0.61 7.87
N PHE A 104 -15.68 1.36 8.92
CA PHE A 104 -17.07 1.51 9.34
C PHE A 104 -17.87 2.31 8.31
N ILE A 105 -19.08 1.86 8.02
CA ILE A 105 -19.99 2.49 7.05
C ILE A 105 -21.35 2.72 7.74
N PRO A 106 -21.77 3.98 7.95
CA PRO A 106 -21.03 5.22 7.67
C PRO A 106 -19.82 5.39 8.61
N ALA A 107 -18.78 6.06 8.13
CA ALA A 107 -17.58 6.33 8.92
C ALA A 107 -17.91 7.31 10.05
N PRO A 108 -17.55 7.00 11.30
CA PRO A 108 -17.84 7.87 12.44
C PRO A 108 -17.10 9.21 12.31
N PRO A 109 -17.61 10.30 12.91
CA PRO A 109 -16.96 11.61 12.84
C PRO A 109 -15.58 11.61 13.51
N LEU A 110 -14.67 12.44 13.00
CA LEU A 110 -13.35 12.65 13.57
C LEU A 110 -13.39 13.54 14.81
N LYS A 111 -12.48 13.29 15.75
CA LYS A 111 -12.14 14.17 16.87
C LYS A 111 -10.90 14.99 16.51
N LYS A 112 -10.77 16.18 17.11
CA LYS A 112 -9.62 17.10 16.93
C LYS A 112 -9.25 17.30 15.45
N ILE A 113 -10.21 17.82 14.69
CA ILE A 113 -10.03 18.13 13.27
C ILE A 113 -8.87 19.14 13.14
N ILE A 114 -7.91 18.81 12.29
CA ILE A 114 -6.77 19.69 11.95
C ILE A 114 -7.23 20.72 10.93
N ASP A 115 -7.91 20.26 9.88
CA ASP A 115 -8.35 21.07 8.76
C ASP A 115 -9.60 20.46 8.11
N GLN A 116 -10.38 21.32 7.44
CA GLN A 116 -11.62 20.93 6.76
C GLN A 116 -11.85 21.72 5.46
N VAL A 117 -12.49 21.08 4.50
CA VAL A 117 -12.81 21.65 3.18
C VAL A 117 -14.26 21.33 2.81
N GLY A 118 -14.99 22.34 2.34
CA GLY A 118 -16.36 22.23 1.86
C GLY A 118 -17.42 22.74 2.83
N ASP A 119 -18.67 22.35 2.57
CA ASP A 119 -19.86 22.70 3.33
C ASP A 119 -20.01 21.72 4.52
N CYS A 120 -19.13 21.92 5.49
CA CYS A 120 -19.16 21.33 6.82
C CYS A 120 -19.84 22.31 7.80
#